data_AF-A0A8T4A6T2-F1
#
_entry.id   AF-A0A8T4A6T2-F1
#
_cell.length_a   1.000
_cell.length_b   1.000
_cell.length_c   1.000
_cell.angle_alpha   90.00
_cell.angle_beta   90.00
_cell.angle_gamma   90.00
#
_symmetry.space_group_name_H-M   'P 1'
#
loop_
_entity.id
_entity.type
_entity.pdbx_description
1 polymer ?
#
loop_
_entity_poly.entity_id
_entity_poly.type
_entity_poly.pdbx_seq_one_letter_code
_entity_poly.pdbx_strand_id
1 'polypeptide(L)'
;MDFAVIDDMVSTFRDILEFFARIGVYDVVLPFLLVFTIVFAILEKTRVFGTEKTKDGEYTKKNLNSMAAFVIAFLVVASSRLVAIINQTMANMVLLLMLSVCFLILIGSFMKETKEGIFLEGFYKHVFMAIMFVGIVLIFLYALGWLDAMFNFLVKYYDSTLVGSIILMGIIVGFMWFITKDNRPSKA
;
A
#
# COMPACT_ATOMS: atom_id res chain seq x y z
N MET A 1 -21.02 33.15 -26.64
CA MET A 1 -20.18 31.93 -26.74
C MET A 1 -20.73 30.98 -25.70
N ASP A 2 -21.37 29.92 -26.17
CA ASP A 2 -22.57 29.32 -25.58
C ASP A 2 -22.25 28.28 -24.49
N PHE A 3 -22.98 28.32 -23.37
CA PHE A 3 -22.82 27.41 -22.23
C PHE A 3 -23.19 25.96 -22.59
N ALA A 4 -24.04 25.79 -23.62
CA ALA A 4 -24.46 24.49 -24.15
C ALA A 4 -23.32 23.67 -24.79
N VAL A 5 -22.34 24.34 -25.42
CA VAL A 5 -21.18 23.64 -26.04
C VAL A 5 -20.25 23.04 -24.98
N ILE A 6 -20.22 23.64 -23.78
CA ILE A 6 -19.41 23.13 -22.66
C ILE A 6 -20.06 21.87 -22.08
N ASP A 7 -21.39 21.81 -21.94
CA ASP A 7 -22.10 20.61 -21.47
C ASP A 7 -21.99 19.43 -22.45
N ASP A 8 -22.12 19.67 -23.77
CA ASP A 8 -21.92 18.63 -24.79
C ASP A 8 -20.47 18.07 -24.79
N MET A 9 -19.48 18.94 -24.56
CA MET A 9 -18.07 18.53 -24.50
C MET A 9 -17.76 17.77 -23.19
N VAL A 10 -18.36 18.16 -22.06
CA VAL A 10 -18.26 17.44 -20.78
C VAL A 10 -18.92 16.06 -20.89
N SER A 11 -20.07 15.95 -21.57
CA SER A 11 -20.70 14.67 -21.88
C SER A 11 -19.78 13.78 -22.71
N THR A 12 -19.23 14.31 -23.82
CA THR A 12 -18.40 13.52 -24.75
C THR A 12 -17.14 12.97 -24.07
N PHE A 13 -16.46 13.77 -23.24
CA PHE A 13 -15.29 13.29 -22.51
C PHE A 13 -15.65 12.22 -21.47
N ARG A 14 -16.74 12.42 -20.72
CA ARG A 14 -17.25 11.43 -19.77
C ARG A 14 -17.61 10.12 -20.47
N ASP A 15 -18.27 10.18 -21.61
CA ASP A 15 -18.68 9.02 -22.40
C ASP A 15 -17.46 8.21 -22.89
N ILE A 16 -16.37 8.90 -23.27
CA ILE A 16 -15.09 8.24 -23.63
C ILE A 16 -14.45 7.55 -22.41
N LEU A 17 -14.43 8.22 -21.25
CA LEU A 17 -13.89 7.62 -20.02
C LEU A 17 -14.73 6.41 -19.57
N GLU A 18 -16.05 6.51 -19.63
CA GLU A 18 -16.96 5.41 -19.32
C GLU A 18 -16.83 4.27 -20.33
N PHE A 19 -16.62 4.59 -21.61
CA PHE A 19 -16.30 3.59 -22.63
C PHE A 19 -14.99 2.87 -22.30
N PHE A 20 -13.92 3.60 -21.96
CA PHE A 20 -12.61 3.03 -21.56
C PHE A 20 -12.71 2.18 -20.30
N ALA A 21 -13.51 2.59 -19.32
CA ALA A 21 -13.81 1.80 -18.14
C ALA A 21 -14.55 0.51 -18.49
N ARG A 22 -15.56 0.59 -19.36
CA ARG A 22 -16.35 -0.59 -19.76
C ARG A 22 -15.54 -1.62 -20.53
N ILE A 23 -14.61 -1.19 -21.39
CA ILE A 23 -13.73 -2.11 -22.13
C ILE A 23 -12.52 -2.59 -21.30
N GLY A 24 -12.40 -2.15 -20.03
CA GLY A 24 -11.35 -2.59 -19.12
C GLY A 24 -9.97 -1.97 -19.38
N VAL A 25 -9.88 -0.80 -20.05
CA VAL A 25 -8.58 -0.12 -20.27
C VAL A 25 -7.90 0.20 -18.94
N TYR A 26 -8.65 0.69 -17.95
CA TYR A 26 -8.09 1.00 -16.62
C TYR A 26 -7.65 -0.23 -15.84
N ASP A 27 -8.36 -1.34 -15.99
CA ASP A 27 -8.04 -2.56 -15.24
C ASP A 27 -6.96 -3.41 -15.92
N VAL A 28 -6.77 -3.29 -17.24
CA VAL A 28 -5.85 -4.15 -18.00
C VAL A 28 -4.65 -3.37 -18.52
N VAL A 29 -4.88 -2.26 -19.23
CA VAL A 29 -3.82 -1.53 -19.96
C VAL A 29 -2.95 -0.71 -19.01
N LEU A 30 -3.55 -0.09 -18.00
CA LEU A 30 -2.80 0.71 -17.02
C LEU A 30 -1.82 -0.13 -16.20
N PRO A 31 -2.22 -1.25 -15.57
CA PRO A 31 -1.30 -2.15 -14.89
C PRO A 31 -0.26 -2.76 -15.84
N PHE A 32 -0.66 -3.09 -17.08
CA PHE A 32 0.25 -3.57 -18.11
C PHE A 32 1.40 -2.59 -18.37
N LEU A 33 1.07 -1.33 -18.67
CA LEU A 33 2.06 -0.29 -18.97
C LEU A 33 2.99 -0.03 -17.78
N LEU A 34 2.43 -0.04 -16.56
CA LEU A 34 3.20 0.14 -15.33
C LEU A 34 4.23 -0.97 -15.15
N VAL A 35 3.80 -2.23 -15.22
CA VAL A 35 4.69 -3.39 -15.06
C VAL A 35 5.71 -3.46 -16.19
N PHE A 36 5.28 -3.28 -17.45
CA PHE A 36 6.16 -3.24 -18.61
C PHE A 36 7.28 -2.20 -18.42
N THR A 37 6.91 -0.98 -18.05
CA THR A 37 7.86 0.13 -17.93
C THR A 37 8.85 -0.11 -16.79
N ILE A 38 8.38 -0.59 -15.63
CA ILE A 38 9.24 -0.87 -14.48
C ILE A 38 10.23 -2.00 -14.81
N VAL A 39 9.73 -3.11 -15.37
CA VAL A 39 10.59 -4.26 -15.72
C VAL A 39 11.57 -3.89 -16.82
N PHE A 40 11.11 -3.18 -17.87
CA PHE A 40 11.98 -2.67 -18.93
C PHE A 40 13.09 -1.78 -18.38
N ALA A 41 12.75 -0.81 -17.52
CA ALA A 41 13.71 0.09 -16.91
C ALA A 41 14.71 -0.65 -16.00
N ILE A 42 14.26 -1.67 -15.26
CA ILE A 42 15.15 -2.52 -14.44
C ILE A 42 16.12 -3.29 -15.35
N LEU A 43 15.64 -3.93 -16.41
CA LEU A 43 16.49 -4.68 -17.35
C LEU A 43 17.47 -3.77 -18.09
N GLU A 44 17.05 -2.55 -18.44
CA GLU A 44 17.92 -1.55 -19.07
C GLU A 44 18.99 -1.02 -18.11
N LYS A 45 18.63 -0.74 -16.85
CA LYS A 45 19.57 -0.27 -15.83
C LYS A 45 20.57 -1.34 -15.39
N THR A 46 20.12 -2.59 -15.30
CA THR A 46 20.95 -3.72 -14.85
C THR A 46 21.78 -4.33 -15.97
N ARG A 47 21.48 -4.03 -17.24
CA ARG A 47 22.15 -4.60 -18.42
C ARG A 47 22.13 -6.14 -18.41
N VAL A 48 21.03 -6.74 -17.94
CA VAL A 48 20.91 -8.20 -17.71
C VAL A 48 21.21 -9.05 -18.95
N PHE A 49 20.82 -8.58 -20.14
CA PHE A 49 21.08 -9.28 -21.40
C PHE A 49 22.36 -8.81 -22.11
N GLY A 50 23.22 -8.10 -21.38
CA GLY A 50 24.48 -7.57 -21.87
C GLY A 50 24.34 -6.26 -22.65
N THR A 51 25.49 -5.78 -23.11
CA THR A 51 25.62 -4.61 -23.97
C THR A 51 26.12 -5.03 -25.35
N GLU A 52 25.67 -4.32 -26.37
CA GLU A 52 26.18 -4.41 -27.73
C GLU A 52 27.16 -3.25 -27.95
N LYS A 53 28.34 -3.57 -28.47
CA LYS A 53 29.38 -2.59 -28.79
C LYS A 53 29.13 -2.11 -30.21
N THR A 54 28.61 -0.89 -30.33
CA THR A 54 28.55 -0.16 -31.60
C THR A 54 29.74 0.80 -31.68
N LYS A 55 30.06 1.29 -32.88
CA LYS A 55 31.13 2.28 -33.12
C LYS A 55 31.02 3.53 -32.22
N ASP A 56 29.82 3.83 -31.72
CA ASP A 56 29.50 5.02 -30.93
C ASP A 56 29.36 4.76 -29.41
N GLY A 57 29.60 3.52 -28.94
CA GLY A 57 29.59 3.19 -27.51
C GLY A 57 28.96 1.83 -27.15
N GLU A 58 28.86 1.55 -25.84
CA GLU A 58 28.16 0.39 -25.30
C GLU A 58 26.69 0.69 -25.05
N TYR A 59 25.80 0.09 -25.84
CA TYR A 59 24.36 0.21 -25.67
C TYR A 59 23.75 -1.09 -25.15
N THR A 60 22.67 -1.00 -24.39
CA THR A 60 21.92 -2.19 -23.97
C THR A 60 21.11 -2.76 -25.12
N LYS A 61 20.88 -4.07 -25.10
CA LYS A 61 20.00 -4.74 -26.08
C LYS A 61 18.52 -4.40 -25.82
N LYS A 62 18.11 -3.19 -26.19
CA LYS A 62 16.76 -2.67 -25.93
C LYS A 62 15.66 -3.58 -26.48
N ASN A 63 15.84 -4.13 -27.68
CA ASN A 63 14.84 -5.02 -28.29
C ASN A 63 14.57 -6.27 -27.43
N LEU A 64 15.63 -6.86 -26.86
CA LEU A 64 15.50 -8.03 -25.99
C LEU A 64 14.92 -7.67 -24.62
N ASN A 65 15.34 -6.54 -24.05
CA ASN A 65 14.75 -6.00 -22.82
C ASN A 65 13.24 -5.73 -23.00
N SER A 66 12.82 -5.14 -24.13
CA SER A 66 11.42 -4.85 -24.44
C SER A 66 10.61 -6.13 -24.61
N MET A 67 11.12 -7.13 -25.34
CA MET A 67 10.42 -8.41 -25.51
C MET A 67 10.23 -9.14 -24.18
N ALA A 68 11.27 -9.21 -23.35
CA ALA A 68 11.18 -9.85 -22.03
C ALA A 68 10.22 -9.11 -21.10
N ALA A 69 10.32 -7.78 -21.01
CA ALA A 69 9.42 -6.97 -20.19
C ALA A 69 7.96 -7.08 -20.64
N PHE A 70 7.73 -7.14 -21.96
CA PHE A 70 6.40 -7.32 -22.54
C PHE A 70 5.78 -8.66 -22.13
N VAL A 71 6.52 -9.76 -22.26
CA VAL A 71 6.04 -11.09 -21.83
C VAL A 71 5.75 -11.13 -20.34
N ILE A 72 6.63 -10.56 -19.50
CA ILE A 72 6.42 -10.49 -18.05
C ILE A 72 5.16 -9.67 -17.72
N ALA A 73 4.97 -8.51 -18.36
CA ALA A 73 3.79 -7.68 -18.15
C ALA A 73 2.49 -8.39 -18.57
N PHE A 74 2.50 -9.12 -19.68
CA PHE A 74 1.36 -9.94 -20.11
C PHE A 74 1.06 -11.07 -19.13
N LEU A 75 2.08 -11.77 -18.59
CA LEU A 75 1.89 -12.82 -17.60
C LEU A 75 1.25 -12.28 -16.31
N VAL A 76 1.64 -11.08 -15.88
CA VAL A 76 1.06 -10.44 -14.69
C VAL A 76 -0.40 -10.06 -14.93
N VAL A 77 -0.71 -9.46 -16.08
CA VAL A 77 -2.06 -8.97 -16.40
C VAL A 77 -3.03 -10.10 -16.76
N ALA A 78 -2.54 -11.22 -17.27
CA ALA A 78 -3.33 -12.43 -17.49
C ALA A 78 -3.95 -12.96 -16.18
N SER A 79 -3.38 -12.62 -15.01
CA SER A 79 -3.96 -12.93 -13.72
C SER A 79 -4.81 -11.75 -13.23
N SER A 80 -6.12 -11.82 -13.49
CA SER A 80 -7.10 -10.86 -12.95
C SER A 80 -7.02 -10.74 -11.42
N ARG A 81 -6.63 -11.82 -10.72
CA ARG A 81 -6.42 -11.82 -9.28
C ARG A 81 -5.20 -11.00 -8.85
N LEU A 82 -4.06 -11.12 -9.54
CA LEU A 82 -2.87 -10.31 -9.23
C LEU A 82 -3.15 -8.83 -9.47
N VAL A 83 -3.82 -8.50 -10.58
CA VAL A 83 -4.22 -7.13 -10.90
C VAL A 83 -5.17 -6.57 -9.85
N ALA A 84 -6.18 -7.34 -9.43
CA ALA A 84 -7.11 -6.92 -8.38
C ALA A 84 -6.38 -6.65 -7.04
N ILE A 85 -5.43 -7.52 -6.66
CA ILE A 85 -4.60 -7.33 -5.46
C ILE A 85 -3.76 -6.06 -5.57
N ILE A 86 -3.12 -5.80 -6.72
CA ILE A 86 -2.34 -4.58 -6.95
C ILE A 86 -3.22 -3.35 -6.82
N ASN A 87 -4.38 -3.32 -7.48
CA ASN A 87 -5.30 -2.18 -7.46
C ASN A 87 -5.84 -1.93 -6.03
N GLN A 88 -6.25 -2.98 -5.32
CA GLN A 88 -6.70 -2.88 -3.93
C GLN A 88 -5.59 -2.40 -2.99
N THR A 89 -4.37 -2.93 -3.13
CA THR A 89 -3.23 -2.52 -2.30
C THR A 89 -2.86 -1.07 -2.58
N MET A 90 -2.82 -0.65 -3.86
CA MET A 90 -2.55 0.74 -4.25
C MET A 90 -3.58 1.71 -3.68
N ALA A 91 -4.88 1.40 -3.79
CA ALA A 91 -5.94 2.24 -3.23
C ALA A 91 -5.76 2.42 -1.71
N ASN A 92 -5.47 1.33 -1.00
CA ASN A 92 -5.22 1.36 0.44
C ASN A 92 -3.93 2.13 0.80
N MET A 93 -2.87 2.01 0.00
CA MET A 93 -1.64 2.81 0.20
C MET A 93 -1.91 4.30 0.02
N VAL A 94 -2.70 4.69 -0.97
CA VAL A 94 -3.10 6.10 -1.19
C VAL A 94 -3.93 6.61 -0.01
N LEU A 95 -4.88 5.82 0.48
CA LEU A 95 -5.65 6.15 1.70
C LEU A 95 -4.75 6.30 2.92
N LEU A 96 -3.77 5.41 3.11
CA LEU A 96 -2.81 5.49 4.21
C LEU A 96 -1.92 6.74 4.09
N LEU A 97 -1.48 7.09 2.88
CA LEU A 97 -0.75 8.33 2.64
C LEU A 97 -1.61 9.54 2.99
N MET A 98 -2.87 9.58 2.54
CA MET A 98 -3.81 10.65 2.89
C MET A 98 -4.01 10.76 4.41
N LEU A 99 -4.21 9.64 5.09
CA LEU A 99 -4.31 9.58 6.56
C LEU A 99 -3.04 10.11 7.23
N SER A 100 -1.87 9.75 6.70
CA SER A 100 -0.57 10.21 7.21
C SER A 100 -0.41 11.72 7.08
N VAL A 101 -0.87 12.31 5.98
CA VAL A 101 -0.89 13.76 5.77
C VAL A 101 -1.85 14.43 6.74
N CYS A 102 -3.07 13.90 6.90
CA CYS A 102 -4.03 14.40 7.88
C CYS A 102 -3.47 14.36 9.30
N PHE A 103 -2.79 13.27 9.68
CA PHE A 103 -2.15 13.12 10.97
C PHE A 103 -1.02 14.13 11.18
N LEU A 104 -0.16 14.34 10.19
CA LEU A 104 0.92 15.34 10.25
C LEU A 104 0.38 16.77 10.35
N ILE A 105 -0.72 17.09 9.68
CA ILE A 105 -1.38 18.40 9.79
C ILE A 105 -1.94 18.59 11.20
N LEU A 106 -2.61 17.57 11.76
CA LEU A 106 -3.14 17.62 13.13
C LEU A 106 -2.03 17.86 14.15
N ILE A 107 -0.95 17.06 14.12
CA ILE A 107 0.18 17.25 15.03
C ILE A 107 0.91 18.57 14.77
N GLY A 108 1.14 18.90 13.50
CA GLY A 108 1.75 20.15 13.08
C GLY A 108 1.00 21.38 13.60
N SER A 109 -0.34 21.32 13.66
CA SER A 109 -1.18 22.37 14.25
C SER A 109 -0.98 22.57 15.76
N PHE A 110 -0.48 21.56 16.48
CA PHE A 110 -0.21 21.64 17.92
C PHE A 110 1.28 21.89 18.25
N MET A 111 2.17 21.84 17.25
CA MET A 111 3.61 22.08 17.42
C MET A 111 3.99 23.50 16.99
N LYS A 112 4.89 24.15 17.73
CA LYS A 112 5.38 25.49 17.37
C LYS A 112 6.17 25.43 16.06
N GLU A 113 5.90 26.38 15.16
CA GLU A 113 6.61 26.50 13.88
C GLU A 113 8.12 26.62 14.12
N THR A 114 8.86 25.62 13.63
CA THR A 114 10.33 25.61 13.65
C THR A 114 10.83 25.88 12.23
N LYS A 115 11.90 26.67 12.10
CA LYS A 115 12.45 27.16 10.81
C LYS A 115 12.88 26.08 9.81
N GLU A 116 12.98 24.81 10.24
CA GLU A 116 13.44 23.69 9.42
C GLU A 116 12.30 22.77 8.92
N GLY A 117 11.04 23.10 9.20
CA GLY A 117 9.87 22.32 8.78
C GLY A 117 9.28 21.45 9.90
N ILE A 118 8.12 20.84 9.63
CA ILE A 118 7.37 20.00 10.58
C ILE A 118 8.07 18.63 10.66
N PHE A 119 9.19 18.57 11.38
CA PHE A 119 9.82 17.31 11.73
C PHE A 119 9.35 16.89 13.12
N LEU A 120 8.71 15.73 13.19
CA LEU A 120 8.42 15.08 14.46
C LEU A 120 9.75 14.82 15.18
N GLU A 121 9.97 15.43 16.34
CA GLU A 121 11.11 15.13 17.20
C GLU A 121 10.72 14.15 18.32
N GLY A 122 11.65 13.24 18.67
CA GLY A 122 11.51 12.32 19.80
C GLY A 122 10.49 11.19 19.63
N PHE A 123 9.69 10.94 20.67
CA PHE A 123 8.79 9.78 20.79
C PHE A 123 7.72 9.73 19.70
N TYR A 124 7.15 10.88 19.30
CA TYR A 124 6.11 10.96 18.28
C TYR A 124 6.59 10.52 16.89
N LYS A 125 7.87 10.74 16.57
CA LYS A 125 8.49 10.25 15.32
C LYS A 125 8.52 8.74 15.28
N HIS A 126 8.94 8.12 16.38
CA HIS A 126 9.03 6.66 16.47
C HIS A 126 7.66 6.01 16.46
N VAL A 127 6.68 6.58 17.16
CA VAL A 127 5.29 6.11 17.13
C VAL A 127 4.69 6.25 15.73
N PHE A 128 4.87 7.39 15.07
CA PHE A 128 4.38 7.60 13.70
C PHE A 128 5.02 6.64 12.70
N MET A 129 6.34 6.47 12.77
CA MET A 129 7.07 5.51 11.91
C MET A 129 6.59 4.08 12.14
N ALA A 130 6.38 3.67 13.39
CA ALA A 130 5.88 2.35 13.74
C ALA A 130 4.45 2.13 13.22
N ILE A 131 3.54 3.09 13.42
CA ILE A 131 2.16 3.01 12.93
C ILE A 131 2.13 2.93 11.40
N MET A 132 2.92 3.75 10.71
CA MET A 132 3.00 3.74 9.25
C MET A 132 3.55 2.42 8.71
N PHE A 133 4.62 1.91 9.32
CA PHE A 133 5.20 0.61 8.95
C PHE A 133 4.19 -0.52 9.17
N VAL A 134 3.55 -0.57 10.34
CA VAL A 134 2.52 -1.55 10.67
C VAL A 134 1.33 -1.43 9.71
N GLY A 135 0.88 -0.21 9.41
CA GLY A 135 -0.21 0.05 8.47
C GLY A 135 0.09 -0.47 7.07
N ILE A 136 1.30 -0.23 6.54
CA ILE A 136 1.73 -0.76 5.25
C ILE A 136 1.74 -2.30 5.27
N VAL A 137 2.36 -2.90 6.28
CA VAL A 137 2.43 -4.36 6.44
C VAL A 137 1.02 -4.95 6.52
N LEU A 138 0.13 -4.38 7.32
CA LEU A 138 -1.25 -4.84 7.47
C LEU A 138 -2.05 -4.74 6.15
N ILE A 139 -1.89 -3.66 5.38
CA ILE A 139 -2.52 -3.52 4.07
C ILE A 139 -2.07 -4.62 3.12
N PHE A 140 -0.77 -4.91 3.08
CA PHE A 140 -0.24 -6.01 2.25
C PHE A 140 -0.76 -7.37 2.71
N LEU A 141 -0.75 -7.65 4.02
CA LEU A 141 -1.25 -8.91 4.58
C LEU A 141 -2.75 -9.10 4.34
N TYR A 142 -3.53 -8.02 4.43
CA TYR A 142 -4.96 -8.00 4.11
C TYR A 142 -5.20 -8.25 2.61
N ALA A 143 -4.50 -7.54 1.73
CA ALA A 143 -4.65 -7.69 0.28
C ALA A 143 -4.25 -9.09 -0.22
N LEU A 144 -3.30 -9.76 0.44
CA LEU A 144 -2.91 -11.15 0.14
C LEU A 144 -3.93 -12.18 0.64
N GLY A 145 -4.94 -11.79 1.43
CA GLY A 145 -5.87 -12.71 2.10
C GLY A 145 -5.20 -13.56 3.19
N TRP A 146 -3.94 -13.25 3.53
CA TRP A 146 -3.20 -13.94 4.59
C TRP A 146 -3.70 -13.54 5.96
N LEU A 147 -4.19 -12.30 6.12
CA LEU A 147 -4.80 -11.88 7.37
C LEU A 147 -6.02 -12.74 7.69
N ASP A 148 -6.91 -12.98 6.72
CA ASP A 148 -8.08 -13.87 6.90
C ASP A 148 -7.64 -15.32 7.13
N ALA A 149 -6.63 -15.81 6.41
CA ALA A 149 -6.10 -17.16 6.64
C ALA A 149 -5.49 -17.32 8.04
N MET A 150 -4.74 -16.32 8.52
CA MET A 150 -4.15 -16.32 9.86
C MET A 150 -5.20 -16.13 10.94
N PHE A 151 -6.19 -15.26 10.74
CA PHE A 151 -7.32 -15.10 11.66
C PHE A 151 -8.17 -16.36 11.72
N ASN A 152 -8.50 -16.96 10.58
CA ASN A 152 -9.24 -18.23 10.54
C ASN A 152 -8.41 -19.38 11.14
N PHE A 153 -7.09 -19.39 10.95
CA PHE A 153 -6.21 -20.35 11.62
C PHE A 153 -6.21 -20.12 13.13
N LEU A 154 -6.01 -18.88 13.60
CA LEU A 154 -6.10 -18.55 15.01
C LEU A 154 -7.47 -18.96 15.57
N VAL A 155 -8.56 -18.46 14.99
CA VAL A 155 -9.92 -18.74 15.44
C VAL A 155 -10.18 -20.24 15.44
N LYS A 156 -9.80 -21.00 14.41
CA LYS A 156 -9.99 -22.46 14.39
C LYS A 156 -9.26 -23.21 15.53
N TYR A 157 -8.15 -22.67 16.04
CA TYR A 157 -7.46 -23.22 17.22
C TYR A 157 -7.94 -22.62 18.56
N TYR A 158 -8.49 -21.39 18.54
CA TYR A 158 -9.04 -20.67 19.69
C TYR A 158 -10.55 -20.88 19.90
N ASP A 159 -11.27 -21.50 18.95
CA ASP A 159 -12.71 -21.80 18.95
C ASP A 159 -13.10 -23.00 19.82
N SER A 160 -12.13 -23.55 20.57
CA SER A 160 -12.51 -24.18 21.82
C SER A 160 -13.02 -23.07 22.73
N THR A 161 -14.34 -22.99 22.91
CA THR A 161 -15.02 -22.07 23.86
C THR A 161 -14.32 -22.03 25.24
N LEU A 162 -13.61 -23.11 25.58
CA LEU A 162 -12.73 -23.27 26.72
C LEU A 162 -11.49 -22.33 26.69
N VAL A 163 -10.78 -22.23 25.57
CA VAL A 163 -9.59 -21.36 25.43
C VAL A 163 -9.99 -19.89 25.42
N GLY A 164 -11.08 -19.53 24.75
CA GLY A 164 -11.66 -18.18 24.81
C GLY A 164 -12.06 -17.77 26.23
N SER A 165 -12.67 -18.70 26.99
CA SER A 165 -13.04 -18.48 28.39
C SER A 165 -11.82 -18.34 29.31
N ILE A 166 -10.77 -19.13 29.10
CA ILE A 166 -9.52 -19.06 29.87
C ILE A 166 -8.76 -17.76 29.59
N ILE A 167 -8.70 -17.30 28.34
CA ILE A 167 -8.05 -16.03 27.98
C ILE A 167 -8.82 -14.85 28.56
N LEU A 168 -10.16 -14.83 28.44
CA LEU A 168 -11.00 -13.80 29.04
C LEU A 168 -10.82 -13.77 30.57
N MET A 169 -10.83 -14.94 31.22
CA MET A 169 -10.58 -15.07 32.65
C MET A 169 -9.18 -14.55 33.03
N GLY A 170 -8.15 -14.89 32.24
CA GLY A 170 -6.77 -14.44 32.44
C GLY A 170 -6.62 -12.92 32.29
N ILE A 171 -7.31 -12.31 31.33
CA ILE A 171 -7.35 -10.84 31.16
C ILE A 171 -8.04 -10.19 32.35
N ILE A 172 -9.18 -10.73 32.81
CA ILE A 172 -9.91 -10.20 33.98
C ILE A 172 -9.06 -10.29 35.25
N VAL A 173 -8.42 -11.43 35.51
CA VAL A 173 -7.51 -11.61 36.65
C VAL A 173 -6.28 -10.71 36.53
N GLY A 174 -5.72 -10.58 35.33
CA GLY A 174 -4.60 -9.67 35.05
C GLY A 174 -4.95 -8.21 35.28
N PHE A 175 -6.14 -7.77 34.86
CA PHE A 175 -6.67 -6.44 35.13
C PHE A 175 -6.93 -6.22 36.62
N MET A 176 -7.53 -7.20 37.32
CA MET A 176 -7.69 -7.15 38.76
C MET A 176 -6.33 -7.02 39.46
N TRP A 177 -5.32 -7.78 39.04
CA TRP A 177 -3.98 -7.69 39.60
C TRP A 177 -3.32 -6.34 39.30
N PHE A 178 -3.45 -5.82 38.07
CA PHE A 178 -2.90 -4.52 37.67
C PHE A 178 -3.52 -3.36 38.46
N ILE A 179 -4.84 -3.42 38.70
CA ILE A 179 -5.58 -2.40 39.48
C ILE A 179 -5.34 -2.56 40.98
N THR A 180 -5.23 -3.79 41.48
CA THR A 180 -5.01 -4.07 42.91
C THR A 180 -3.53 -3.93 43.30
N LYS A 181 -2.63 -3.76 42.32
CA LYS A 181 -1.23 -3.40 42.57
C LYS A 181 -1.16 -1.95 43.04
N ASP A 182 -1.43 -1.78 44.33
CA ASP A 182 -1.34 -0.54 45.07
C ASP A 182 0.13 -0.08 45.07
N ASN A 183 0.45 0.93 44.24
CA ASN A 183 1.71 1.66 44.32
C ASN A 183 1.66 2.56 45.56
N ARG A 184 1.85 1.97 46.75
CA ARG A 184 2.14 2.77 47.94
C ARG A 184 3.60 3.23 47.87
N PRO A 185 3.89 4.54 47.75
CA PRO A 185 5.23 5.02 48.03
C PRO A 185 5.47 4.82 49.53
N SER A 186 6.34 3.87 49.86
CA SER A 186 6.87 3.73 51.22
C SER A 186 7.67 5.00 51.54
N LYS A 187 7.05 5.93 52.28
CA LYS A 187 7.73 6.96 53.05
C LYS A 187 7.17 6.98 54.46
N ALA A 188 7.88 6.32 55.36
CA ALA A 188 8.25 6.79 56.70
C ALA A 188 9.36 5.87 57.21
#